data_AF-A0A5K0VL76-F1
#
_entry.id   AF-A0A5K0VL76-F1
#
_cell.length_a   1.000
_cell.length_b   1.000
_cell.length_c   1.000
_cell.angle_alpha   90.00
_cell.angle_beta   90.00
_cell.angle_gamma   90.00
#
_symmetry.space_group_name_H-M   'P 1'
#
loop_
_entity.id
_entity.type
_entity.pdbx_description
1 polymer ?
#
loop_
_entity_poly.entity_id
_entity_poly.type
_entity_poly.pdbx_seq_one_letter_code
_entity_poly.pdbx_strand_id
1 'polypeptide(L)'
;MEFAKRKSMALSALAREGMDKSPKGSLDVPIIPLLDAINAHPSYFTTSSCSGRISILSHAAPNDQSSHKNKKKKKAGDWVFITHEFADPETVSSLLFNPPSSSDDSHDTMVFRFEPFILAVDCIDVTSAHSLVAMAISCGFRES
;
A
#
# COMPACT_ATOMS: atom_id res chain seq x y z
N MET A 1 -6.22 -24.10 -17.82
CA MET A 1 -4.96 -24.56 -17.18
C MET A 1 -4.10 -23.42 -16.67
N GLU A 2 -4.04 -22.27 -17.35
CA GLU A 2 -3.17 -21.16 -16.94
C GLU A 2 -3.54 -20.50 -15.60
N PHE A 3 -4.85 -20.22 -15.37
CA PHE A 3 -5.32 -19.61 -14.12
C PHE A 3 -4.96 -20.43 -12.88
N ALA A 4 -5.23 -21.75 -12.90
CA ALA A 4 -4.93 -22.63 -11.78
C ALA A 4 -3.43 -22.64 -11.42
N LYS A 5 -2.55 -22.58 -12.43
CA LYS A 5 -1.10 -22.45 -12.22
C LYS A 5 -0.74 -21.12 -11.56
N ARG A 6 -1.27 -20.00 -12.08
CA ARG A 6 -1.05 -18.66 -11.49
C ARG A 6 -1.54 -18.59 -10.04
N LYS A 7 -2.75 -19.11 -9.78
CA LYS A 7 -3.33 -19.20 -8.44
C LYS A 7 -2.45 -20.01 -7.48
N SER A 8 -2.04 -21.22 -7.88
CA SER A 8 -1.16 -22.06 -7.06
C SER A 8 0.15 -21.36 -6.70
N MET A 9 0.77 -20.68 -7.67
CA MET A 9 2.00 -19.90 -7.44
C MET A 9 1.78 -18.74 -6.46
N ALA A 10 0.69 -17.97 -6.62
CA ALA A 10 0.37 -16.85 -5.75
C ALA A 10 0.11 -17.28 -4.30
N LEU A 11 -0.70 -18.33 -4.10
CA LEU A 11 -0.99 -18.86 -2.77
C LEU A 11 0.24 -19.46 -2.10
N SER A 12 1.11 -20.13 -2.87
CA SER A 12 2.37 -20.67 -2.35
C SER A 12 3.30 -19.56 -1.87
N ALA A 13 3.38 -18.45 -2.60
CA ALA A 13 4.17 -17.29 -2.20
C ALA A 13 3.61 -16.65 -0.91
N LEU A 14 2.30 -16.44 -0.84
CA LEU A 14 1.62 -15.92 0.35
C LEU A 14 1.85 -16.80 1.58
N ALA A 15 1.73 -18.13 1.42
CA ALA A 15 1.85 -19.08 2.54
C ALA A 15 3.29 -19.29 3.04
N ARG A 16 4.28 -19.33 2.13
CA ARG A 16 5.68 -19.60 2.51
C ARG A 16 6.40 -18.38 3.01
N GLU A 17 6.15 -17.23 2.39
CA GLU A 17 6.97 -16.05 2.59
C GLU A 17 6.25 -15.02 3.46
N GLY A 18 4.92 -15.16 3.66
CA GLY A 18 4.10 -14.10 4.22
C GLY A 18 4.20 -12.80 3.42
N MET A 19 4.79 -12.86 2.22
CA MET A 19 5.21 -11.73 1.43
C MET A 19 4.04 -11.26 0.59
N ASP A 20 3.44 -10.18 1.05
CA ASP A 20 2.59 -9.34 0.21
C ASP A 20 3.49 -8.55 -0.76
N LYS A 21 3.04 -8.35 -2.01
CA LYS A 21 3.82 -7.59 -3.02
C LYS A 21 3.74 -6.07 -2.83
N SER A 22 3.00 -5.59 -1.83
CA SER A 22 3.01 -4.19 -1.41
C SER A 22 4.38 -3.77 -0.86
N PRO A 23 4.67 -2.46 -0.77
CA PRO A 23 5.92 -1.97 -0.22
C PRO A 23 6.23 -2.46 1.21
N LYS A 24 5.20 -2.84 1.98
CA LYS A 24 5.37 -3.39 3.35
C LYS A 24 6.00 -4.79 3.34
N GLY A 25 5.79 -5.56 2.28
CA GLY A 25 6.34 -6.92 2.16
C GLY A 25 5.73 -7.95 3.12
N SER A 26 4.66 -7.59 3.83
CA SER A 26 3.95 -8.48 4.77
C SER A 26 2.45 -8.24 4.71
N LEU A 27 1.67 -9.26 5.06
CA LEU A 27 0.22 -9.15 5.13
C LEU A 27 -0.24 -8.27 6.30
N ASP A 28 -1.30 -7.50 6.06
CA ASP A 28 -1.97 -6.75 7.10
C ASP A 28 -2.96 -7.66 7.84
N VAL A 29 -2.71 -7.88 9.14
CA VAL A 29 -3.48 -8.80 9.99
C VAL A 29 -5.00 -8.57 9.91
N PRO A 30 -5.51 -7.32 9.93
CA PRO A 30 -6.95 -7.08 9.91
C PRO A 30 -7.68 -7.61 8.67
N ILE A 31 -7.00 -7.77 7.55
CA ILE A 31 -7.61 -8.20 6.28
C ILE A 31 -7.36 -9.66 5.92
N ILE A 32 -6.57 -10.41 6.71
CA ILE A 32 -6.32 -11.84 6.47
C ILE A 32 -7.62 -12.65 6.25
N PRO A 33 -8.69 -12.48 7.06
CA PRO A 33 -9.93 -13.23 6.85
C PRO A 33 -10.59 -12.96 5.49
N LEU A 34 -10.49 -11.74 4.97
CA LEU A 34 -11.00 -11.38 3.66
C LEU A 34 -10.17 -12.03 2.54
N LEU A 35 -8.83 -12.02 2.69
CA LEU A 35 -7.93 -12.65 1.73
C LEU A 35 -8.19 -14.16 1.65
N ASP A 36 -8.35 -14.82 2.79
CA ASP A 36 -8.65 -16.25 2.88
C ASP A 36 -9.99 -16.57 2.19
N ALA A 37 -11.04 -15.76 2.44
CA ALA A 37 -12.35 -15.94 1.82
C ALA A 37 -12.28 -15.82 0.28
N ILE A 38 -11.56 -14.83 -0.24
CA ILE A 38 -11.38 -14.64 -1.70
C ILE A 38 -10.55 -15.79 -2.29
N ASN A 39 -9.47 -16.18 -1.63
CA ASN A 39 -8.57 -17.23 -2.09
C ASN A 39 -9.20 -18.64 -2.07
N ALA A 40 -10.16 -18.88 -1.17
CA ALA A 40 -10.96 -20.10 -1.15
C ALA A 40 -11.87 -20.25 -2.38
N HIS A 41 -12.27 -19.13 -3.01
CA HIS A 41 -13.18 -19.16 -4.16
C HIS A 41 -12.49 -19.66 -5.44
N PRO A 42 -13.08 -20.60 -6.20
CA PRO A 42 -12.41 -21.22 -7.36
C PRO A 42 -12.05 -20.23 -8.47
N SER A 43 -12.81 -19.14 -8.62
CA SER A 43 -12.62 -18.14 -9.68
C SER A 43 -11.68 -16.98 -9.34
N TYR A 44 -11.16 -16.89 -8.11
CA TYR A 44 -10.39 -15.73 -7.65
C TYR A 44 -9.09 -16.13 -6.95
N PHE A 45 -8.10 -15.26 -6.99
CA PHE A 45 -6.99 -15.25 -6.02
C PHE A 45 -6.39 -13.85 -5.85
N THR A 46 -5.89 -13.55 -4.66
CA THR A 46 -5.26 -12.26 -4.32
C THR A 46 -3.80 -12.24 -4.74
N THR A 47 -3.31 -11.08 -5.21
CA THR A 47 -1.92 -10.91 -5.67
C THR A 47 -1.13 -9.88 -4.89
N SER A 48 -1.80 -8.87 -4.33
CA SER A 48 -1.25 -7.86 -3.42
C SER A 48 -2.38 -7.18 -2.65
N SER A 49 -2.10 -6.70 -1.44
CA SER A 49 -3.09 -6.10 -0.57
C SER A 49 -2.49 -5.03 0.35
N CYS A 50 -3.31 -4.10 0.80
CA CYS A 50 -2.98 -3.13 1.84
C CYS A 50 -4.29 -2.75 2.56
N SER A 51 -4.32 -2.87 3.89
CA SER A 51 -5.49 -2.55 4.73
C SER A 51 -5.82 -1.06 4.77
N GLY A 52 -4.99 -0.24 4.15
CA GLY A 52 -4.96 1.21 4.28
C GLY A 52 -3.78 1.63 5.15
N ARG A 53 -3.28 2.85 4.93
CA ARG A 53 -2.14 3.37 5.67
C ARG A 53 -2.20 4.87 5.87
N ILE A 54 -1.57 5.31 6.96
CA ILE A 54 -1.26 6.71 7.22
C ILE A 54 0.24 6.90 6.99
N SER A 55 0.61 7.98 6.31
CA SER A 55 2.01 8.27 6.03
C SER A 55 2.37 9.75 6.05
N ILE A 56 3.65 10.02 6.30
CA ILE A 56 4.28 11.33 6.12
C ILE A 56 5.48 11.13 5.20
N LEU A 57 5.50 11.89 4.11
CA LEU A 57 6.57 11.89 3.11
C LEU A 57 7.26 13.26 3.10
N SER A 58 8.59 13.28 3.17
CA SER A 58 9.39 14.50 2.97
C SER A 58 9.74 14.65 1.48
N HIS A 59 9.49 15.82 0.91
CA HIS A 59 9.93 16.17 -0.43
C HIS A 59 10.88 17.35 -0.38
N ALA A 60 12.03 17.21 -1.04
CA ALA A 60 12.98 18.32 -1.21
C ALA A 60 12.29 19.54 -1.84
N ALA A 61 12.58 20.72 -1.29
CA ALA A 61 12.05 21.98 -1.81
C ALA A 61 12.37 22.15 -3.31
N PRO A 62 11.45 22.68 -4.13
CA PRO A 62 11.66 22.85 -5.58
C PRO A 62 12.91 23.66 -5.96
N ASN A 63 13.42 24.49 -5.04
CA ASN A 63 14.52 25.43 -5.27
C ASN A 63 15.90 24.92 -4.83
N ASP A 64 15.99 23.74 -4.22
CA ASP A 64 17.27 23.20 -3.78
C ASP A 64 17.99 22.46 -4.93
N GLN A 65 18.65 23.24 -5.79
CA GLN A 65 19.54 22.71 -6.84
C GLN A 65 20.90 22.25 -6.29
N SER A 66 21.16 22.33 -4.97
CA SER A 66 22.45 22.02 -4.38
C SER A 66 22.65 20.53 -4.04
N SER A 67 21.60 19.71 -4.12
CA SER A 67 21.70 18.27 -3.87
C SER A 67 22.38 17.52 -5.02
N HIS A 68 23.71 17.63 -5.07
CA HIS A 68 24.61 16.84 -5.91
C HIS A 68 24.71 15.35 -5.49
N LYS A 69 23.72 14.80 -4.77
CA LYS A 69 23.65 13.38 -4.41
C LYS A 69 22.64 12.65 -5.30
N ASN A 70 23.18 11.91 -6.27
CA ASN A 70 22.51 10.87 -7.05
C ASN A 70 21.20 11.25 -7.78
N LYS A 71 21.37 11.73 -9.02
CA LYS A 71 20.35 11.76 -10.10
C LYS A 71 19.83 10.36 -10.50
N LYS A 72 19.36 9.53 -9.57
CA LYS A 72 18.76 8.20 -9.87
C LYS A 72 17.48 7.82 -9.12
N LYS A 73 16.88 8.68 -8.29
CA LYS A 73 15.51 8.48 -7.77
C LYS A 73 14.71 9.78 -7.71
N LYS A 74 14.33 10.32 -8.87
CA LYS A 74 13.25 11.32 -8.91
C LYS A 74 11.91 10.57 -8.78
N LYS A 75 11.13 10.79 -7.70
CA LYS A 75 9.72 11.25 -7.77
C LYS A 75 8.82 11.10 -6.53
N ALA A 76 9.19 10.40 -5.45
CA ALA A 76 8.19 10.06 -4.41
C ALA A 76 8.39 10.64 -2.99
N GLY A 77 9.49 11.37 -2.75
CA GLY A 77 9.85 11.79 -1.39
C GLY A 77 10.39 10.63 -0.54
N ASP A 78 10.94 10.96 0.63
CA ASP A 78 11.43 10.01 1.62
C ASP A 78 10.37 9.74 2.69
N TRP A 79 10.22 8.47 3.09
CA TRP A 79 9.26 8.09 4.13
C TRP A 79 9.76 8.56 5.50
N VAL A 80 9.03 9.48 6.11
CA VAL A 80 9.27 9.94 7.48
C VAL A 80 8.47 9.09 8.46
N PHE A 81 7.24 8.73 8.08
CA PHE A 81 6.33 7.93 8.89
C PHE A 81 5.44 7.06 8.01
N ILE A 82 5.19 5.83 8.45
CA ILE A 82 4.24 4.91 7.83
C ILE A 82 3.64 4.01 8.89
N THR A 83 2.32 3.84 8.87
CA THR A 83 1.61 2.86 9.70
C THR A 83 0.41 2.30 8.96
N HIS A 84 0.14 1.01 9.18
CA HIS A 84 -1.06 0.30 8.70
C HIS A 84 -2.12 0.18 9.82
N GLU A 85 -1.83 0.74 10.99
CA GLU A 85 -2.70 0.80 12.16
C GLU A 85 -3.15 2.26 12.39
N PHE A 86 -3.96 2.48 13.45
CA PHE A 86 -4.27 3.84 13.89
C PHE A 86 -2.98 4.62 14.20
N ALA A 87 -2.87 5.82 13.63
CA ALA A 87 -1.78 6.74 13.96
C ALA A 87 -2.12 7.52 15.23
N ASP A 88 -1.16 7.62 16.14
CA ASP A 88 -1.25 8.48 17.30
C ASP A 88 -1.17 9.96 16.88
N PRO A 89 -2.19 10.80 17.18
CA PRO A 89 -2.21 12.19 16.74
C PRO A 89 -1.04 13.04 17.25
N GLU A 90 -0.52 12.75 18.45
CA GLU A 90 0.62 13.47 19.02
C GLU A 90 1.92 13.15 18.26
N THR A 91 2.11 11.87 17.92
CA THR A 91 3.21 11.42 17.07
C THR A 91 3.15 12.09 15.69
N VAL A 92 1.97 12.11 15.05
CA VAL A 92 1.79 12.79 13.75
C VAL A 92 2.06 14.29 13.86
N SER A 93 1.54 14.95 14.89
CA SER A 93 1.69 16.40 15.08
C SER A 93 3.14 16.79 15.35
N SER A 94 3.85 16.03 16.18
CA SER A 94 5.27 16.28 16.46
C SER A 94 6.12 16.15 15.20
N LEU A 95 5.87 15.14 14.36
CA LEU A 95 6.59 14.95 13.09
C LEU A 95 6.31 16.05 12.06
N LEU A 96 5.09 16.59 12.03
CA LEU A 96 4.70 17.62 11.06
C LEU A 96 5.13 19.04 11.46
N PHE A 97 5.13 19.35 12.76
CA PHE A 97 5.27 20.74 13.24
C PHE A 97 6.51 20.98 14.10
N ASN A 98 7.09 19.94 14.70
CA ASN A 98 8.29 20.03 15.54
C ASN A 98 9.36 19.02 15.08
N PRO A 99 9.79 19.05 13.80
CA PRO A 99 10.77 18.08 13.32
C PRO A 99 12.08 18.22 14.11
N PRO A 100 12.76 17.10 14.44
CA PRO A 100 14.04 17.16 15.15
C PRO A 100 15.01 18.00 14.32
N SER A 101 15.55 19.03 14.97
CA SER A 101 16.47 20.00 14.38
C SER A 101 17.79 19.33 14.00
N SER A 102 17.86 18.73 12.81
CA SER A 102 19.10 18.26 12.19
C SER A 102 19.28 18.88 10.81
N SER A 103 20.06 19.95 10.80
CA SER A 103 20.97 20.37 9.71
C SER A 103 20.40 20.44 8.29
N ASP A 104 19.62 21.47 8.02
CA ASP A 104 19.83 22.48 6.99
C ASP A 104 18.55 23.32 6.92
N ASP A 105 18.66 24.59 6.55
CA ASP A 105 17.53 25.51 6.30
C ASP A 105 16.67 25.07 5.08
N SER A 106 16.70 23.79 4.72
CA SER A 106 15.91 23.20 3.67
C SER A 106 14.46 23.09 4.14
N HIS A 107 13.62 24.00 3.65
CA HIS A 107 12.17 23.94 3.79
C HIS A 107 11.58 22.77 2.99
N ASP A 108 11.84 21.55 3.44
CA ASP A 108 11.24 20.36 2.86
C ASP A 108 9.72 20.41 3.02
N THR A 109 9.02 20.04 1.94
CA THR A 109 7.57 19.96 1.96
C THR A 109 7.16 18.59 2.51
N MET A 110 6.55 18.60 3.70
CA MET A 110 5.96 17.41 4.30
C MET A 110 4.56 17.16 3.74
N VAL A 111 4.29 15.91 3.37
CA VAL A 111 3.00 15.48 2.82
C VAL A 111 2.41 14.40 3.71
N PHE A 112 1.39 14.79 4.48
CA PHE A 112 0.58 13.87 5.28
C PHE A 112 -0.52 13.26 4.42
N ARG A 113 -0.64 11.92 4.41
CA ARG A 113 -1.62 11.19 3.60
C ARG A 113 -2.31 10.09 4.38
N PHE A 114 -3.57 9.90 4.05
CA PHE A 114 -4.29 8.65 4.25
C PHE A 114 -4.48 7.99 2.88
N GLU A 115 -4.02 6.75 2.74
CA GLU A 115 -4.25 5.92 1.58
C GLU A 115 -5.21 4.78 1.97
N PRO A 116 -6.36 4.64 1.29
CA PRO A 116 -7.38 3.69 1.70
C PRO A 116 -6.96 2.23 1.42
N PHE A 117 -7.80 1.30 1.87
CA PHE A 117 -7.70 -0.11 1.53
C PHE A 117 -7.58 -0.32 0.01
N ILE A 118 -6.67 -1.20 -0.40
CA ILE A 118 -6.54 -1.64 -1.79
C ILE A 118 -6.27 -3.14 -1.83
N LEU A 119 -6.92 -3.82 -2.77
CA LEU A 119 -6.76 -5.25 -3.00
C LEU A 119 -6.70 -5.54 -4.49
N ALA A 120 -5.68 -6.27 -4.93
CA ALA A 120 -5.56 -6.75 -6.30
C ALA A 120 -5.96 -8.23 -6.38
N VAL A 121 -7.01 -8.52 -7.15
CA VAL A 121 -7.54 -9.87 -7.36
C VAL A 121 -7.44 -10.25 -8.83
N ASP A 122 -6.88 -11.44 -9.09
CA ASP A 122 -6.85 -12.05 -10.40
C ASP A 122 -8.06 -12.99 -10.54
N CYS A 123 -8.78 -12.86 -11.66
CA CYS A 123 -10.03 -13.54 -11.93
C CYS A 123 -9.86 -14.54 -13.08
N ILE A 124 -10.57 -15.67 -13.00
CA ILE A 124 -10.48 -16.71 -14.03
C ILE A 124 -10.96 -16.24 -15.41
N ASP A 125 -11.93 -15.34 -15.42
CA ASP A 125 -12.50 -14.72 -16.62
C ASP A 125 -13.11 -13.35 -16.31
N VAL A 126 -13.51 -12.65 -17.37
CA VAL A 126 -14.11 -11.31 -17.32
C VAL A 126 -15.47 -11.33 -16.60
N THR A 127 -16.24 -12.40 -16.75
CA THR A 127 -17.55 -12.55 -16.07
C THR A 127 -17.37 -12.57 -14.54
N SER A 128 -16.41 -13.34 -14.05
CA SER A 128 -16.05 -13.40 -12.64
C SER A 128 -15.54 -12.04 -12.15
N ALA A 129 -14.73 -11.35 -12.95
CA ALA A 129 -14.26 -10.00 -12.63
C ALA A 129 -15.42 -9.00 -12.47
N HIS A 130 -16.38 -8.98 -13.41
CA HIS A 130 -17.57 -8.14 -13.30
C HIS A 130 -18.40 -8.44 -12.06
N SER A 131 -18.59 -9.73 -11.73
CA SER A 131 -19.31 -10.13 -10.52
C SER A 131 -18.62 -9.65 -9.26
N LEU A 132 -17.29 -9.73 -9.20
CA LEU A 132 -16.51 -9.28 -8.05
C LEU A 132 -16.55 -7.76 -7.90
N VAL A 133 -16.38 -7.01 -8.98
CA VAL A 133 -16.45 -5.53 -8.99
C VAL A 133 -17.85 -5.05 -8.57
N ALA A 134 -18.91 -5.65 -9.11
CA ALA A 134 -20.28 -5.31 -8.73
C ALA A 134 -20.53 -5.53 -7.23
N MET A 135 -20.04 -6.66 -6.70
CA MET A 135 -20.11 -6.96 -5.26
C MET A 135 -19.32 -5.92 -4.45
N ALA A 136 -18.07 -5.63 -4.82
CA ALA A 136 -17.22 -4.65 -4.14
C ALA A 136 -17.88 -3.26 -4.08
N ILE A 137 -18.43 -2.78 -5.20
CA ILE A 137 -19.14 -1.49 -5.26
C ILE A 137 -20.36 -1.51 -4.32
N SER A 138 -21.14 -2.59 -4.31
CA SER A 138 -22.30 -2.72 -3.41
C SER A 138 -21.92 -2.78 -1.92
N CYS A 139 -20.70 -3.22 -1.61
CA CYS A 139 -20.11 -3.18 -0.27
C CYS A 139 -19.45 -1.84 0.07
N GLY A 140 -19.47 -0.85 -0.83
CA GLY A 140 -18.98 0.51 -0.58
C GLY A 140 -17.60 0.82 -1.19
N PHE A 141 -16.96 -0.12 -1.88
CA PHE A 141 -15.70 0.11 -2.61
C PHE A 141 -15.98 0.75 -3.98
N ARG A 142 -16.38 2.03 -3.97
CA ARG A 142 -16.86 2.77 -5.17
C ARG A 142 -15.85 2.85 -6.32
N GLU A 143 -14.57 2.89 -5.99
CA GLU A 143 -13.46 3.04 -6.94
C GLU A 143 -12.82 1.67 -7.32
N SER A 144 -13.62 0.60 -7.31
CA SER A 144 -13.19 -0.76 -7.72
C SER A 144 -13.20 -0.95 -9.23
#